data_AF-A0A967P547-F1
#
_entry.id   AF-A0A967P547-F1
#
_cell.length_a   1.000
_cell.length_b   1.000
_cell.length_c   1.000
_cell.angle_alpha   90.00
_cell.angle_beta   90.00
_cell.angle_gamma   90.00
#
_symmetry.space_group_name_H-M   'P 1'
#
loop_
_entity.id
_entity.type
_entity.pdbx_description
1 polymer ?
#
loop_
_entity_poly.entity_id
_entity_poly.type
_entity_poly.pdbx_seq_one_letter_code
_entity_poly.pdbx_strand_id
1 'polypeptide(L)' 'AMVAFAQVALGGAPRDVEVMRWINSGNFEVAWALRFDTLSSVMCVVVTLVSAMVHVYSVGYMA' A
#
# COMPACT_ATOMS: atom_id res chain seq x y z
N ALA A 1 -2.48 -5.79 3.59
CA ALA A 1 -1.66 -6.42 2.53
C ALA A 1 -2.30 -7.71 1.99
N MET A 2 -2.51 -8.76 2.79
CA MET A 2 -3.08 -10.03 2.28
C MET A 2 -4.48 -9.90 1.67
N VAL A 3 -5.39 -9.13 2.28
CA VAL A 3 -6.74 -8.92 1.74
C VAL A 3 -6.69 -8.16 0.41
N ALA A 4 -5.88 -7.09 0.33
CA ALA A 4 -5.67 -6.34 -0.91
C ALA A 4 -5.05 -7.22 -2.01
N PHE A 5 -4.10 -8.11 -1.65
CA PHE A 5 -3.52 -9.09 -2.57
C PHE A 5 -4.55 -10.09 -3.06
N ALA A 6 -5.36 -10.66 -2.19
CA ALA A 6 -6.42 -11.57 -2.60
C ALA A 6 -7.42 -10.89 -3.56
N GLN A 7 -7.79 -9.64 -3.29
CA GLN A 7 -8.75 -8.92 -4.12
C GLN A 7 -8.19 -8.48 -5.47
N VAL A 8 -6.93 -8.02 -5.53
CA VAL A 8 -6.35 -7.42 -6.73
C VAL A 8 -5.58 -8.44 -7.56
N ALA A 9 -4.78 -9.31 -6.92
CA ALA A 9 -3.97 -10.31 -7.63
C ALA A 9 -4.78 -11.54 -8.09
N LEU A 10 -5.79 -11.98 -7.31
CA LEU A 10 -6.65 -13.10 -7.70
C LEU A 10 -7.97 -12.62 -8.36
N GLY A 11 -8.46 -11.44 -7.99
CA GLY A 11 -9.71 -10.87 -8.52
C GLY A 11 -9.55 -10.00 -9.78
N GLY A 12 -8.31 -9.67 -10.18
CA GLY A 12 -8.01 -9.03 -11.46
C GLY A 12 -8.50 -7.57 -11.63
N ALA A 13 -9.02 -6.95 -10.57
CA ALA A 13 -9.58 -5.59 -10.63
C ALA A 13 -8.67 -4.60 -9.88
N PRO A 14 -7.92 -3.74 -10.59
CA PRO A 14 -7.23 -2.61 -9.99
C PRO A 14 -8.24 -1.69 -9.29
N ARG A 15 -7.84 -1.13 -8.14
CA ARG A 15 -8.70 -0.26 -7.32
C ARG A 15 -8.01 1.08 -7.11
N ASP A 16 -8.66 2.15 -7.52
CA ASP A 16 -8.24 3.51 -7.18
C ASP A 16 -9.01 3.96 -5.94
N VAL A 17 -8.27 4.36 -4.91
CA VAL A 17 -8.80 4.88 -3.65
C VAL A 17 -8.34 6.31 -3.52
N GLU A 18 -9.24 7.26 -3.79
CA GLU A 18 -9.00 8.66 -3.47
C GLU A 18 -9.08 8.85 -1.96
N VAL A 19 -8.00 9.34 -1.36
CA VAL A 19 -7.93 9.49 0.09
C VAL A 19 -8.32 10.91 0.50
N MET A 20 -7.76 11.91 -0.19
CA MET A 20 -8.13 13.31 0.00
C MET A 20 -7.65 14.18 -1.17
N ARG A 21 -8.19 15.39 -1.31
CA ARG A 21 -7.63 16.40 -2.20
C ARG A 21 -6.43 17.07 -1.55
N TRP A 22 -5.26 16.96 -2.17
CA TRP A 22 -3.99 17.45 -1.62
C TRP A 22 -3.75 18.93 -1.94
N ILE A 23 -3.92 19.30 -3.21
CA ILE A 23 -3.75 20.69 -3.67
C ILE A 23 -4.98 21.08 -4.46
N ASN A 24 -5.55 22.23 -4.10
CA ASN A 24 -6.57 22.89 -4.90
C ASN A 24 -6.19 24.37 -5.05
N SER A 25 -5.93 24.80 -6.28
CA SER A 25 -5.61 26.19 -6.60
C SER A 25 -6.27 26.57 -7.93
N GLY A 26 -7.42 27.24 -7.84
CA GLY A 26 -8.23 27.60 -9.01
C GLY A 26 -8.63 26.36 -9.82
N ASN A 27 -8.11 26.25 -11.05
CA ASN A 27 -8.33 25.11 -11.94
C ASN A 27 -7.34 23.95 -11.75
N PHE A 28 -6.34 24.10 -10.87
CA PHE A 28 -5.36 23.04 -10.59
C PHE A 28 -5.81 22.21 -9.38
N GLU A 29 -6.16 20.96 -9.63
CA GLU A 29 -6.58 20.01 -8.59
C GLU A 29 -5.66 18.79 -8.60
N VAL A 30 -5.07 18.49 -7.45
CA VAL A 30 -4.27 17.28 -7.24
C VAL A 30 -4.91 16.49 -6.12
N ALA A 31 -5.43 15.31 -6.45
CA ALA A 31 -5.92 14.35 -5.49
C ALA A 31 -4.79 13.44 -5.00
N TRP A 32 -4.72 13.22 -3.69
CA TRP A 32 -3.94 12.14 -3.13
C TRP A 32 -4.75 10.85 -3.28
N ALA A 33 -4.43 10.09 -4.33
CA ALA A 33 -5.09 8.83 -4.65
C ALA A 33 -4.07 7.67 -4.61
N LEU A 34 -4.52 6.55 -4.08
CA LEU A 34 -3.77 5.30 -4.03
C LEU A 34 -4.31 4.35 -5.08
N ARG A 35 -3.46 3.99 -6.04
CA ARG A 35 -3.78 2.94 -7.00
C ARG A 35 -3.25 1.60 -6.51
N PHE A 36 -4.16 0.66 -6.27
CA PHE A 36 -3.84 -0.73 -5.96
C PHE A 36 -3.98 -1.56 -7.23
N ASP A 37 -2.83 -1.85 -7.84
CA ASP A 37 -2.70 -2.84 -8.92
C ASP A 37 -1.99 -4.12 -8.42
N THR A 38 -1.84 -5.10 -9.31
CA THR A 38 -1.28 -6.40 -8.97
C THR A 38 0.16 -6.29 -8.48
N LEU A 39 0.98 -5.43 -9.09
CA LEU A 39 2.38 -5.21 -8.73
C LEU A 39 2.50 -4.53 -7.35
N SER A 40 1.81 -3.40 -7.14
CA SER A 40 1.79 -2.69 -5.87
C SER A 40 1.28 -3.56 -4.73
N SER A 41 0.30 -4.43 -5.00
CA SER A 41 -0.20 -5.35 -4.00
C SER A 41 0.83 -6.42 -3.59
N VAL A 42 1.60 -6.96 -4.54
CA VAL A 42 2.71 -7.89 -4.23
C VAL A 42 3.77 -7.17 -3.39
N MET A 43 4.17 -5.97 -3.79
CA MET A 43 5.17 -5.17 -3.06
C MET A 43 4.72 -4.88 -1.62
N CYS A 44 3.44 -4.56 -1.42
CA CYS A 44 2.88 -4.38 -0.08
C CYS A 44 3.02 -5.63 0.81
N VAL A 45 2.81 -6.83 0.26
CA VAL A 45 2.99 -8.10 1.00
C VAL A 45 4.47 -8.29 1.38
N VAL A 46 5.39 -8.09 0.45
CA VAL A 46 6.82 -8.25 0.71
C VAL A 46 7.30 -7.27 1.78
N VAL A 47 6.99 -5.99 1.65
CA VAL A 47 7.42 -4.95 2.61
C VAL A 47 6.86 -5.24 4.00
N THR A 48 5.59 -5.60 4.11
CA THR A 48 4.97 -5.90 5.42
C THR A 48 5.56 -7.15 6.06
N LEU A 49 5.82 -8.20 5.28
CA LEU A 49 6.44 -9.44 5.79
C LEU A 49 7.87 -9.17 6.29
N VAL A 50 8.72 -8.55 5.46
CA VAL A 50 10.11 -8.24 5.83
C VAL A 50 10.14 -7.28 7.02
N SER A 51 9.28 -6.26 7.05
CA SER A 51 9.20 -5.32 8.18
C SER A 51 8.81 -6.04 9.48
N ALA A 52 7.85 -6.97 9.45
CA ALA A 52 7.49 -7.77 10.62
C ALA A 52 8.65 -8.63 11.11
N MET A 53 9.39 -9.28 10.20
CA MET A 53 10.58 -10.07 10.55
C MET A 53 11.68 -9.20 11.17
N VAL A 54 11.94 -8.02 10.60
CA VAL A 54 12.92 -7.07 11.13
C VAL A 54 12.52 -6.57 12.51
N HIS A 55 11.23 -6.28 12.75
CA HIS A 55 10.76 -5.87 14.07
C HIS A 55 11.00 -6.97 15.11
N VAL A 56 10.63 -8.22 14.80
CA VAL A 56 10.89 -9.38 15.70
C VAL A 56 12.39 -9.54 15.99
N TYR A 57 13.23 -9.42 14.96
CA TYR A 57 14.69 -9.48 15.13
C TYR A 57 15.21 -8.32 16.01
N SER A 58 14.73 -7.10 15.78
CA SER A 58 15.18 -5.92 16.52
C SER A 58 14.84 -5.98 18.01
N VAL A 59 13.74 -6.66 18.40
CA VAL A 59 13.41 -6.86 19.82
C VAL A 59 14.51 -7.62 20.54
N GLY A 60 15.07 -8.67 19.92
CA GLY A 60 16.17 -9.43 20.52
C GLY A 60 17.54 -8.75 20.40
N TYR A 61 17.74 -7.91 19.38
CA TYR A 61 19.00 -7.20 19.18
C TYR A 61 19.13 -5.93 20.04
N MET A 62 18.01 -5.26 20.35
CA MET A 62 17.97 -4.00 21.10
C MET A 62 17.54 -4.16 22.57
N ALA A 63 17.28 -5.39 23.04
CA ALA A 63 17.02 -5.70 24.45
C ALA A 63 18.33 -5.91 25.21
#